data_AF-B2W8J4-F1
#
_entry.id   AF-B2W8J4-F1
#
_cell.length_a   1.000
_cell.length_b   1.000
_cell.length_c   1.000
_cell.angle_alpha   90.00
_cell.angle_beta   90.00
_cell.angle_gamma   90.00
#
_symmetry.space_group_name_H-M   'P 1'
#
loop_
_entity.id
_entity.type
_entity.pdbx_description
1 polymer ?
#
loop_
_entity_poly.entity_id
_entity_poly.type
_entity_poly.pdbx_seq_one_letter_code
_entity_poly.pdbx_strand_id
1 'polypeptide(L)'
;MDFLKRDTKRSCSSADDTPDPYADDDVYPVHVLDDTKTFRGILVTWTLCFNDVADGRLEIHVPRAFTSSRPAFSYTHDSINTSIQDHELARKLPLSSNGCIKTIPGPTDFNDLAASPSTPATIEDLLSGDVPQISLHITSFTNATLIGLSWPHTLMDLMGRAAFVQAWSMLLAGREAEIPPVLGAREDTLMALTDGATSAAEEYVLKSKQLKGLSLVKFGERLASDMLTRPKPVTKTIYLPESVMGKLRVKAEADLCTSSNKDDNDNDDTMGKKEIPFISDGDILTALALHCIASSLPTPRPITALHAMNFRFRLPSLINAKGVYLSNMLVACFTFLGPAMSTGPLGQFALHNRQTLLEQATEAKS
;
A
#
# COMPACT_ATOMS: atom_id res chain seq x y z
N MET A 1 39.27 16.68 14.31
CA MET A 1 40.09 15.51 14.66
C MET A 1 39.65 15.02 16.02
N ASP A 2 39.22 13.77 16.05
CA ASP A 2 39.10 12.85 17.19
C ASP A 2 38.25 13.24 18.40
N PHE A 3 36.95 12.89 18.32
CA PHE A 3 36.13 12.60 19.50
C PHE A 3 35.20 11.38 19.30
N LEU A 4 35.59 10.45 18.41
CA LEU A 4 34.89 9.18 18.15
C LEU A 4 35.87 8.01 18.33
N LYS A 5 35.99 7.52 19.58
CA LYS A 5 36.56 6.19 19.92
C LYS A 5 36.32 5.94 21.42
N ARG A 6 35.60 4.84 21.73
CA ARG A 6 35.03 4.35 23.02
C ARG A 6 33.51 4.61 23.04
N ASP A 7 32.62 3.64 22.91
CA ASP A 7 32.64 2.30 23.48
C ASP A 7 32.10 1.23 22.50
N THR A 8 32.97 0.33 22.04
CA THR A 8 32.59 -1.00 21.59
C THR A 8 33.17 -2.01 22.57
N LYS A 9 32.43 -2.28 23.66
CA LYS A 9 32.68 -3.46 24.48
C LYS A 9 31.71 -4.54 24.01
N ARG A 10 32.14 -5.30 22.98
CA ARG A 10 31.52 -6.56 22.57
C ARG A 10 31.53 -7.48 23.79
N SER A 11 30.36 -7.68 24.39
CA SER A 11 30.13 -8.80 25.30
C SER A 11 30.19 -10.06 24.44
N CYS A 12 31.29 -10.81 24.53
CA CYS A 12 31.35 -12.16 23.96
C CYS A 12 30.40 -13.04 24.76
N SER A 13 29.22 -13.32 24.20
CA SER A 13 28.54 -14.58 24.53
C SER A 13 29.37 -15.71 23.93
N SER A 14 29.44 -16.84 24.63
CA SER A 14 30.03 -18.07 24.11
C SER A 14 29.47 -18.36 22.72
N ALA A 15 30.34 -18.37 21.71
CA ALA A 15 29.99 -18.80 20.38
C ALA A 15 29.45 -20.24 20.46
N ASP A 16 28.22 -20.42 20.02
CA ASP A 16 27.69 -21.73 19.68
C ASP A 16 28.52 -22.20 18.47
N ASP A 17 29.37 -23.21 18.65
CA ASP A 17 30.26 -23.76 17.60
C ASP A 17 29.47 -24.57 16.54
N THR A 18 28.16 -24.34 16.45
CA THR A 18 27.33 -24.87 15.37
C THR A 18 27.66 -24.09 14.09
N PRO A 19 28.06 -24.76 12.99
CA PRO A 19 28.24 -24.10 11.71
C PRO A 19 26.95 -23.36 11.35
N ASP A 20 27.03 -22.07 11.05
CA ASP A 20 25.89 -21.31 10.56
C ASP A 20 25.33 -22.03 9.33
N PRO A 21 24.10 -22.58 9.40
CA PRO A 21 23.52 -23.35 8.30
C PRO A 21 23.25 -22.50 7.06
N TYR A 22 23.39 -21.18 7.15
CA TYR A 22 23.15 -20.21 6.09
C TYR A 22 24.43 -19.47 5.64
N ALA A 23 25.61 -19.96 6.02
CA ALA A 23 26.90 -19.29 5.72
C ALA A 23 27.17 -19.06 4.21
N ASP A 24 26.52 -19.83 3.34
CA ASP A 24 26.66 -19.75 1.88
C ASP A 24 25.56 -18.92 1.18
N ASP A 25 24.61 -18.35 1.94
CA ASP A 25 23.51 -17.57 1.39
C ASP A 25 23.95 -16.20 0.90
N ASP A 26 23.25 -15.70 -0.12
CA ASP A 26 23.35 -14.29 -0.49
C ASP A 26 22.45 -13.49 0.47
N VAL A 27 23.07 -12.64 1.30
CA VAL A 27 22.38 -11.81 2.28
C VAL A 27 22.10 -10.43 1.69
N TYR A 28 20.82 -10.07 1.60
CA TYR A 28 20.37 -8.76 1.13
C TYR A 28 19.85 -7.94 2.33
N PRO A 29 20.37 -6.73 2.57
CA PRO A 29 19.75 -5.83 3.53
C PRO A 29 18.37 -5.40 3.02
N VAL A 30 17.39 -5.32 3.90
CA VAL A 30 16.09 -4.71 3.56
C VAL A 30 16.34 -3.22 3.31
N HIS A 31 15.94 -2.70 2.15
CA HIS A 31 16.23 -1.31 1.77
C HIS A 31 15.54 -0.31 2.70
N VAL A 32 16.02 0.94 2.75
CA VAL A 32 15.56 1.95 3.73
C VAL A 32 14.04 2.18 3.73
N LEU A 33 13.41 2.20 2.55
CA LEU A 33 11.95 2.33 2.42
C LEU A 33 11.22 1.03 2.71
N ASP A 34 11.88 -0.11 2.71
CA ASP A 34 11.32 -1.42 3.01
C ASP A 34 11.47 -1.73 4.53
N ASP A 35 12.52 -1.18 5.16
CA ASP A 35 12.94 -1.43 6.55
C ASP A 35 12.40 -0.38 7.54
N THR A 36 11.23 0.20 7.26
CA THR A 36 10.61 1.17 8.18
C THR A 36 9.81 0.46 9.27
N LYS A 37 9.71 1.05 10.47
CA LYS A 37 8.84 0.52 11.55
C LYS A 37 7.40 0.25 11.08
N THR A 38 6.92 1.01 10.10
CA THR A 38 5.59 0.82 9.50
C THR A 38 5.56 -0.40 8.58
N PHE A 39 6.52 -0.57 7.66
CA PHE A 39 6.49 -1.66 6.68
C PHE A 39 6.96 -3.01 7.24
N ARG A 40 7.81 -3.01 8.29
CA ARG A 40 8.16 -4.21 9.06
C ARG A 40 6.94 -4.91 9.69
N GLY A 41 5.85 -4.17 9.91
CA GLY A 41 4.61 -4.68 10.51
C GLY A 41 3.47 -4.94 9.52
N ILE A 42 3.73 -4.87 8.19
CA ILE A 42 2.69 -5.06 7.17
C ILE A 42 3.00 -6.36 6.42
N LEU A 43 2.13 -7.35 6.61
CA LEU A 43 1.99 -8.53 5.74
C LEU A 43 0.62 -8.37 5.08
N VAL A 44 0.50 -8.56 3.76
CA VAL A 44 -0.79 -8.31 3.07
C VAL A 44 -1.73 -9.52 3.24
N THR A 45 -2.04 -9.82 4.48
CA THR A 45 -3.26 -10.45 5.02
C THR A 45 -3.23 -10.15 6.53
N TRP A 46 -4.24 -9.47 7.08
CA TRP A 46 -4.10 -8.68 8.33
C TRP A 46 -4.15 -9.50 9.64
N THR A 47 -3.24 -9.26 10.61
CA THR A 47 -3.41 -8.98 12.08
C THR A 47 -2.04 -8.81 12.77
N LEU A 48 -1.96 -7.97 13.83
CA LEU A 48 -0.75 -7.39 14.45
C LEU A 48 -0.26 -8.09 15.74
N CYS A 49 1.05 -8.26 15.93
CA CYS A 49 1.76 -8.42 17.21
C CYS A 49 3.27 -8.11 17.05
N PHE A 50 4.03 -7.87 18.13
CA PHE A 50 5.45 -7.47 18.09
C PHE A 50 6.30 -8.20 19.15
N ASN A 51 7.57 -8.48 18.84
CA ASN A 51 8.69 -8.46 19.81
C ASN A 51 10.04 -8.14 19.15
N ASP A 52 10.91 -7.43 19.91
CA ASP A 52 12.24 -6.92 19.51
C ASP A 52 13.29 -8.04 19.31
N VAL A 53 14.18 -7.88 18.34
CA VAL A 53 15.41 -8.68 18.16
C VAL A 53 16.66 -7.78 18.21
N ALA A 54 17.74 -8.30 18.79
CA ALA A 54 18.81 -7.59 19.52
C ALA A 54 19.56 -6.43 18.81
N ASP A 55 19.58 -6.37 17.47
CA ASP A 55 20.22 -5.27 16.71
C ASP A 55 19.19 -4.44 15.90
N GLY A 56 17.93 -4.87 15.88
CA GLY A 56 16.78 -4.15 15.36
C GLY A 56 16.70 -3.97 13.84
N ARG A 57 17.40 -4.76 13.02
CA ARG A 57 17.32 -4.71 11.54
C ARG A 57 16.90 -6.06 10.96
N LEU A 58 16.19 -6.02 9.83
CA LEU A 58 15.79 -7.21 9.07
C LEU A 58 16.77 -7.46 7.92
N GLU A 59 17.04 -8.74 7.67
CA GLU A 59 17.86 -9.22 6.55
C GLU A 59 17.07 -10.30 5.80
N ILE A 60 17.27 -10.38 4.48
CA ILE A 60 16.69 -11.43 3.64
C ILE A 60 17.84 -12.33 3.18
N HIS A 61 17.78 -13.59 3.60
CA HIS A 61 18.72 -14.63 3.18
C HIS A 61 18.16 -15.35 1.96
N VAL A 62 18.88 -15.32 0.85
CA VAL A 62 18.47 -15.97 -0.40
C VAL A 62 19.46 -17.10 -0.73
N PRO A 63 18.99 -18.35 -0.85
CA PRO A 63 19.84 -19.45 -1.29
C PRO A 63 20.41 -19.16 -2.69
N ARG A 64 21.71 -19.40 -2.89
CA ARG A 64 22.33 -19.30 -4.23
C ARG A 64 21.68 -20.23 -5.26
N ALA A 65 21.13 -21.34 -4.80
CA ALA A 65 20.35 -22.26 -5.61
C ALA A 65 19.13 -22.73 -4.82
N PHE A 66 17.95 -22.65 -5.44
CA PHE A 66 16.72 -23.15 -4.85
C PHE A 66 16.68 -24.68 -4.94
N THR A 67 16.27 -25.31 -3.85
CA THR A 67 16.13 -26.77 -3.72
C THR A 67 14.74 -27.12 -3.21
N SER A 68 14.36 -28.40 -3.21
CA SER A 68 13.08 -28.81 -2.64
C SER A 68 12.96 -28.51 -1.14
N SER A 69 14.08 -28.47 -0.40
CA SER A 69 14.10 -28.08 1.02
C SER A 69 14.18 -26.57 1.23
N ARG A 70 14.69 -25.81 0.25
CA ARG A 70 14.80 -24.33 0.28
C ARG A 70 14.26 -23.75 -1.04
N PRO A 71 12.94 -23.79 -1.25
CA PRO A 71 12.34 -23.38 -2.51
C PRO A 71 12.29 -21.85 -2.64
N ALA A 72 12.12 -21.34 -3.86
CA ALA A 72 11.96 -19.90 -4.10
C ALA A 72 10.64 -19.33 -3.56
N PHE A 73 9.62 -20.18 -3.45
CA PHE A 73 8.29 -19.86 -2.94
C PHE A 73 7.66 -21.12 -2.36
N SER A 74 6.75 -20.94 -1.40
CA SER A 74 5.91 -22.02 -0.88
C SER A 74 4.76 -22.29 -1.85
N TYR A 75 4.46 -23.56 -2.14
CA TYR A 75 3.36 -23.96 -3.00
C TYR A 75 2.41 -24.91 -2.27
N THR A 76 1.12 -24.63 -2.34
CA THR A 76 0.06 -25.51 -1.82
C THR A 76 -1.12 -25.53 -2.78
N HIS A 77 -1.83 -26.65 -2.83
CA HIS A 77 -2.97 -26.85 -3.73
C HIS A 77 -4.07 -27.65 -3.06
N ASP A 78 -5.27 -27.09 -3.05
CA ASP A 78 -6.50 -27.76 -2.62
C ASP A 78 -7.46 -27.95 -3.79
N SER A 79 -8.17 -29.08 -3.80
CA SER A 79 -9.19 -29.40 -4.80
C SER A 79 -10.53 -29.64 -4.13
N ILE A 80 -11.50 -28.80 -4.48
CA ILE A 80 -12.87 -28.83 -3.97
C ILE A 80 -13.78 -29.34 -5.08
N ASN A 81 -14.39 -30.50 -4.85
CA ASN A 81 -15.27 -31.19 -5.81
C ASN A 81 -16.69 -30.59 -5.89
N THR A 82 -16.80 -29.26 -5.86
CA THR A 82 -18.05 -28.52 -6.05
C THR A 82 -17.82 -27.33 -6.97
N SER A 83 -18.91 -26.75 -7.48
CA SER A 83 -18.83 -25.48 -8.20
C SER A 83 -18.56 -24.34 -7.22
N ILE A 84 -17.94 -23.26 -7.69
CA ILE A 84 -17.69 -22.08 -6.85
C ILE A 84 -19.00 -21.43 -6.34
N GLN A 85 -20.13 -21.63 -7.04
CA GLN A 85 -21.45 -21.12 -6.67
C GLN A 85 -22.12 -21.95 -5.57
N ASP A 86 -21.80 -23.25 -5.49
CA ASP A 86 -22.37 -24.16 -4.49
C ASP A 86 -21.58 -24.17 -3.18
N HIS A 87 -20.32 -23.69 -3.21
CA HIS A 87 -19.48 -23.62 -2.03
C HIS A 87 -19.90 -22.49 -1.07
N GLU A 88 -20.03 -22.79 0.22
CA GLU A 88 -20.60 -21.87 1.23
C GLU A 88 -19.92 -20.50 1.29
N LEU A 89 -18.59 -20.49 1.28
CA LEU A 89 -17.78 -19.27 1.33
C LEU A 89 -17.60 -18.63 -0.06
N ALA A 90 -17.10 -19.38 -1.04
CA ALA A 90 -16.80 -18.89 -2.38
C ALA A 90 -18.00 -18.29 -3.13
N ARG A 91 -19.23 -18.77 -2.88
CA ARG A 91 -20.44 -18.15 -3.47
C ARG A 91 -20.68 -16.69 -3.06
N LYS A 92 -20.01 -16.24 -1.98
CA LYS A 92 -20.07 -14.85 -1.49
C LYS A 92 -19.09 -13.92 -2.22
N LEU A 93 -18.22 -14.45 -3.08
CA LEU A 93 -17.34 -13.65 -3.93
C LEU A 93 -18.17 -12.82 -4.92
N PRO A 94 -17.72 -11.62 -5.31
CA PRO A 94 -18.47 -10.73 -6.21
C PRO A 94 -18.32 -11.15 -7.68
N LEU A 95 -18.62 -12.40 -8.01
CA LEU A 95 -18.42 -12.96 -9.36
C LEU A 95 -19.46 -12.48 -10.37
N SER A 96 -20.66 -12.08 -9.92
CA SER A 96 -21.74 -11.63 -10.77
C SER A 96 -22.32 -10.30 -10.30
N SER A 97 -22.22 -9.28 -11.17
CA SER A 97 -22.87 -7.99 -10.95
C SER A 97 -24.34 -8.04 -11.35
N ASN A 98 -25.21 -7.53 -10.49
CA ASN A 98 -26.60 -7.22 -10.85
C ASN A 98 -26.80 -5.72 -11.07
N GLY A 99 -25.70 -4.95 -11.24
CA GLY A 99 -25.74 -3.49 -11.38
C GLY A 99 -26.08 -2.72 -10.11
N CYS A 100 -26.20 -3.39 -8.95
CA CYS A 100 -26.47 -2.74 -7.66
C CYS A 100 -25.20 -2.64 -6.80
N ILE A 101 -25.15 -1.60 -5.97
CA ILE A 101 -24.15 -1.49 -4.90
C ILE A 101 -24.38 -2.63 -3.90
N LYS A 102 -23.31 -3.32 -3.50
CA LYS A 102 -23.38 -4.42 -2.53
C LYS A 102 -22.27 -4.31 -1.51
N THR A 103 -22.60 -4.62 -0.26
CA THR A 103 -21.60 -4.87 0.77
C THR A 103 -21.42 -6.38 0.90
N ILE A 104 -20.19 -6.85 0.75
CA ILE A 104 -19.84 -8.27 0.81
C ILE A 104 -18.80 -8.51 1.93
N PRO A 105 -18.52 -9.77 2.32
CA PRO A 105 -17.46 -10.10 3.26
C PRO A 105 -16.12 -9.42 2.90
N GLY A 106 -15.34 -9.10 3.93
CA GLY A 106 -14.03 -8.49 3.74
C GLY A 106 -13.04 -9.47 3.10
N PRO A 107 -11.90 -8.99 2.56
CA PRO A 107 -10.92 -9.87 1.92
C PRO A 107 -10.41 -10.99 2.83
N THR A 108 -10.24 -10.71 4.12
CA THR A 108 -9.78 -11.68 5.12
C THR A 108 -10.78 -12.80 5.38
N ASP A 109 -12.07 -12.57 5.10
CA ASP A 109 -13.11 -13.59 5.28
C ASP A 109 -12.94 -14.75 4.27
N PHE A 110 -12.11 -14.58 3.23
CA PHE A 110 -11.82 -15.59 2.21
C PHE A 110 -10.45 -16.28 2.37
N ASN A 111 -9.75 -16.05 3.49
CA ASN A 111 -8.41 -16.61 3.72
C ASN A 111 -8.37 -18.13 3.63
N ASP A 112 -9.42 -18.82 4.11
CA ASP A 112 -9.52 -20.29 4.03
C ASP A 112 -9.50 -20.84 2.59
N LEU A 113 -9.73 -19.99 1.58
CA LEU A 113 -9.64 -20.33 0.16
C LEU A 113 -8.37 -19.78 -0.51
N ALA A 114 -7.68 -18.85 0.14
CA ALA A 114 -6.58 -18.06 -0.42
C ALA A 114 -5.23 -18.29 0.27
N ALA A 115 -5.20 -19.01 1.38
CA ALA A 115 -3.99 -19.35 2.10
C ALA A 115 -4.12 -20.74 2.74
N SER A 116 -3.05 -21.52 2.68
CA SER A 116 -2.94 -22.76 3.46
C SER A 116 -2.66 -22.43 4.94
N PRO A 117 -3.07 -23.27 5.91
CA PRO A 117 -2.68 -23.11 7.32
C PRO A 117 -1.16 -23.04 7.58
N SER A 118 -0.33 -23.53 6.66
CA SER A 118 1.13 -23.41 6.74
C SER A 118 1.68 -22.10 6.19
N THR A 119 0.83 -21.22 5.67
CA THR A 119 1.24 -19.93 5.09
C THR A 119 1.61 -18.98 6.24
N PRO A 120 2.79 -18.34 6.21
CA PRO A 120 3.13 -17.30 7.18
C PRO A 120 2.09 -16.18 7.17
N ALA A 121 1.53 -15.88 8.34
CA ALA A 121 0.55 -14.81 8.52
C ALA A 121 1.16 -13.59 9.22
N THR A 122 2.28 -13.78 9.93
CA THR A 122 2.99 -12.75 10.69
C THR A 122 4.47 -12.68 10.31
N ILE A 123 5.12 -11.59 10.68
CA ILE A 123 6.57 -11.49 10.52
C ILE A 123 7.29 -12.48 11.45
N GLU A 124 6.71 -12.76 12.62
CA GLU A 124 7.22 -13.78 13.53
C GLU A 124 7.22 -15.17 12.87
N ASP A 125 6.18 -15.52 12.10
CA ASP A 125 6.16 -16.77 11.34
C ASP A 125 7.32 -16.82 10.32
N LEU A 126 7.58 -15.70 9.64
CA LEU A 126 8.69 -15.56 8.68
C LEU A 126 10.07 -15.59 9.35
N LEU A 127 10.19 -15.07 10.58
CA LEU A 127 11.44 -15.05 11.36
C LEU A 127 11.70 -16.38 12.07
N SER A 128 10.66 -17.18 12.31
CA SER A 128 10.75 -18.42 13.08
C SER A 128 11.46 -19.57 12.37
N GLY A 129 11.67 -19.47 11.05
CA GLY A 129 12.33 -20.50 10.28
C GLY A 129 12.74 -20.04 8.88
N ASP A 130 13.38 -20.95 8.14
CA ASP A 130 13.78 -20.76 6.74
C ASP A 130 12.57 -20.90 5.82
N VAL A 131 11.74 -19.86 5.80
CA VAL A 131 10.48 -19.82 5.03
C VAL A 131 10.61 -18.87 3.83
N PRO A 132 10.19 -19.29 2.63
CA PRO A 132 10.18 -18.39 1.48
C PRO A 132 9.33 -17.14 1.70
N GLN A 133 9.77 -16.02 1.16
CA GLN A 133 9.06 -14.73 1.26
C GLN A 133 7.71 -14.73 0.55
N ILE A 134 7.52 -15.58 -0.47
CA ILE A 134 6.27 -15.67 -1.24
C ILE A 134 5.63 -17.04 -0.99
N SER A 135 4.33 -17.04 -0.71
CA SER A 135 3.51 -18.25 -0.65
C SER A 135 2.40 -18.19 -1.69
N LEU A 136 2.35 -19.22 -2.54
CA LEU A 136 1.32 -19.46 -3.54
C LEU A 136 0.40 -20.58 -3.06
N HIS A 137 -0.89 -20.28 -2.98
CA HIS A 137 -1.93 -21.24 -2.68
C HIS A 137 -2.94 -21.28 -3.82
N ILE A 138 -3.24 -22.47 -4.33
CA ILE A 138 -4.23 -22.66 -5.39
C ILE A 138 -5.41 -23.44 -4.82
N THR A 139 -6.62 -22.96 -5.06
CA THR A 139 -7.86 -23.69 -4.73
C THR A 139 -8.64 -23.94 -6.01
N SER A 140 -8.73 -25.19 -6.44
CA SER A 140 -9.46 -25.60 -7.63
C SER A 140 -10.88 -26.04 -7.31
N PHE A 141 -11.85 -25.44 -7.98
CA PHE A 141 -13.25 -25.88 -8.04
C PHE A 141 -13.50 -26.59 -9.38
N THR A 142 -14.65 -27.25 -9.53
CA THR A 142 -15.00 -27.93 -10.79
C THR A 142 -15.17 -26.98 -11.98
N ASN A 143 -15.40 -25.69 -11.72
CA ASN A 143 -15.64 -24.67 -12.74
C ASN A 143 -14.87 -23.35 -12.51
N ALA A 144 -13.94 -23.32 -11.55
CA ALA A 144 -13.17 -22.11 -11.24
C ALA A 144 -11.84 -22.47 -10.56
N THR A 145 -10.90 -21.52 -10.54
CA THR A 145 -9.67 -21.64 -9.75
C THR A 145 -9.42 -20.32 -9.04
N LEU A 146 -9.17 -20.39 -7.74
CA LEU A 146 -8.72 -19.26 -6.93
C LEU A 146 -7.22 -19.35 -6.75
N ILE A 147 -6.56 -18.21 -6.89
CA ILE A 147 -5.12 -18.07 -6.73
C ILE A 147 -4.88 -17.10 -5.57
N GLY A 148 -4.37 -17.65 -4.48
CA GLY A 148 -3.94 -16.93 -3.30
C GLY A 148 -2.44 -16.66 -3.34
N LEU A 149 -2.06 -15.41 -3.10
CA LEU A 149 -0.66 -14.99 -3.04
C LEU A 149 -0.44 -14.24 -1.72
N SER A 150 0.44 -14.75 -0.88
CA SER A 150 0.90 -14.10 0.35
C SER A 150 2.35 -13.66 0.20
N TRP A 151 2.66 -12.44 0.66
CA TRP A 151 4.00 -11.85 0.69
C TRP A 151 4.10 -10.80 1.80
N PRO A 152 5.28 -10.58 2.38
CA PRO A 152 5.52 -9.48 3.30
C PRO A 152 5.73 -8.18 2.56
N HIS A 153 5.23 -7.09 3.14
CA HIS A 153 5.37 -5.76 2.55
C HIS A 153 6.83 -5.28 2.56
N THR A 154 7.73 -5.92 3.31
CA THR A 154 9.18 -5.73 3.23
C THR A 154 9.76 -6.15 1.87
N LEU A 155 9.07 -7.03 1.12
CA LEU A 155 9.53 -7.48 -0.19
C LEU A 155 9.10 -6.52 -1.32
N MET A 156 7.83 -6.09 -1.31
CA MET A 156 7.28 -5.22 -2.35
C MET A 156 6.01 -4.50 -1.90
N ASP A 157 5.77 -3.32 -2.45
CA ASP A 157 4.47 -2.64 -2.31
C ASP A 157 3.41 -3.21 -3.29
N LEU A 158 2.19 -2.69 -3.20
CA LEU A 158 1.08 -3.11 -4.06
C LEU A 158 1.34 -2.91 -5.56
N MET A 159 2.14 -1.91 -5.94
CA MET A 159 2.46 -1.65 -7.36
C MET A 159 3.54 -2.61 -7.86
N GLY A 160 4.53 -2.93 -7.01
CA GLY A 160 5.47 -4.02 -7.25
C GLY A 160 4.74 -5.35 -7.43
N ARG A 161 3.77 -5.65 -6.55
CA ARG A 161 2.92 -6.85 -6.66
C ARG A 161 2.11 -6.88 -7.96
N ALA A 162 1.52 -5.75 -8.36
CA ALA A 162 0.78 -5.67 -9.63
C ALA A 162 1.69 -6.00 -10.82
N ALA A 163 2.90 -5.44 -10.86
CA ALA A 163 3.87 -5.72 -11.91
C ALA A 163 4.35 -7.19 -11.88
N PHE A 164 4.58 -7.77 -10.69
CA PHE A 164 4.92 -9.18 -10.52
C PHE A 164 3.83 -10.10 -11.11
N VAL A 165 2.57 -9.88 -10.74
CA VAL A 165 1.45 -10.69 -11.25
C VAL A 165 1.28 -10.51 -12.76
N GLN A 166 1.49 -9.30 -13.28
CA GLN A 166 1.42 -9.04 -14.72
C GLN A 166 2.54 -9.76 -15.49
N ALA A 167 3.78 -9.73 -14.98
CA ALA A 167 4.91 -10.48 -15.54
C ALA A 167 4.66 -11.99 -15.50
N TRP A 168 4.16 -12.51 -14.38
CA TRP A 168 3.79 -13.92 -14.26
C TRP A 168 2.71 -14.33 -15.27
N SER A 169 1.70 -13.49 -15.47
CA SER A 169 0.66 -13.71 -16.49
C SER A 169 1.23 -13.70 -17.92
N MET A 170 2.14 -12.77 -18.23
CA MET A 170 2.83 -12.75 -19.53
C MET A 170 3.67 -14.01 -19.76
N LEU A 171 4.38 -14.49 -18.75
CA LEU A 171 5.15 -15.73 -18.81
C LEU A 171 4.24 -16.92 -19.14
N LEU A 172 3.11 -17.06 -18.43
CA LEU A 172 2.13 -18.12 -18.67
C LEU A 172 1.48 -18.02 -20.06
N ALA A 173 1.38 -16.82 -20.63
CA ALA A 173 0.90 -16.57 -21.98
C ALA A 173 1.99 -16.77 -23.07
N GLY A 174 3.21 -17.19 -22.71
CA GLY A 174 4.31 -17.38 -23.66
C GLY A 174 4.94 -16.08 -24.16
N ARG A 175 4.73 -14.96 -23.46
CA ARG A 175 5.22 -13.61 -23.81
C ARG A 175 6.43 -13.20 -22.97
N GLU A 176 7.35 -14.13 -22.73
CA GLU A 176 8.51 -13.92 -21.85
C GLU A 176 9.40 -12.76 -22.32
N ALA A 177 9.54 -12.57 -23.64
CA ALA A 177 10.35 -11.49 -24.21
C ALA A 177 9.80 -10.08 -23.91
N GLU A 178 8.55 -9.96 -23.46
CA GLU A 178 7.90 -8.68 -23.10
C GLU A 178 8.02 -8.36 -21.61
N ILE A 179 8.55 -9.28 -20.80
CA ILE A 179 8.71 -9.08 -19.36
C ILE A 179 9.80 -8.04 -19.11
N PRO A 180 9.49 -6.91 -18.44
CA PRO A 180 10.49 -5.90 -18.14
C PRO A 180 11.49 -6.44 -17.10
N PRO A 181 12.77 -6.05 -17.18
CA PRO A 181 13.75 -6.45 -16.17
C PRO A 181 13.44 -5.80 -14.83
N VAL A 182 13.77 -6.51 -13.74
CA VAL A 182 13.64 -5.99 -12.37
C VAL A 182 14.81 -5.05 -12.08
N LEU A 183 14.51 -3.83 -11.63
CA LEU A 183 15.47 -2.82 -11.22
C LEU A 183 15.72 -2.93 -9.71
N GLY A 184 16.96 -2.71 -9.29
CA GLY A 184 17.34 -2.63 -7.87
C GLY A 184 17.37 -3.97 -7.13
N ALA A 185 17.38 -5.10 -7.85
CA ALA A 185 17.39 -6.44 -7.24
C ALA A 185 18.71 -6.78 -6.52
N ARG A 186 19.83 -6.17 -6.93
CA ARG A 186 21.18 -6.43 -6.38
C ARG A 186 21.92 -5.18 -5.91
N GLU A 187 21.44 -4.00 -6.31
CA GLU A 187 22.06 -2.71 -6.05
C GLU A 187 20.99 -1.78 -5.47
N ASP A 188 21.31 -1.07 -4.38
CA ASP A 188 20.41 -0.06 -3.81
C ASP A 188 20.38 1.16 -4.74
N THR A 189 19.51 1.09 -5.75
CA THR A 189 19.34 2.16 -6.74
C THR A 189 18.84 3.46 -6.13
N LEU A 190 18.23 3.42 -4.94
CA LEU A 190 17.74 4.62 -4.25
C LEU A 190 18.88 5.35 -3.53
N MET A 191 19.79 4.62 -2.88
CA MET A 191 20.97 5.22 -2.23
C MET A 191 21.86 5.95 -3.26
N ALA A 192 22.04 5.36 -4.45
CA ALA A 192 22.76 6.00 -5.55
C ALA A 192 22.08 7.28 -6.07
N LEU A 193 20.74 7.36 -5.99
CA LEU A 193 19.97 8.56 -6.37
C LEU A 193 20.07 9.66 -5.30
N THR A 194 20.09 9.31 -4.02
CA THR A 194 20.23 10.28 -2.93
C THR A 194 21.63 10.90 -2.86
N ASP A 195 22.67 10.15 -3.23
CA ASP A 195 24.05 10.64 -3.23
C ASP A 195 24.31 11.66 -4.36
N GLY A 196 23.51 11.63 -5.44
CA GLY A 196 23.57 12.57 -6.56
C GLY A 196 22.63 13.79 -6.43
N ALA A 197 21.77 13.84 -5.41
CA ALA A 197 20.78 14.90 -5.25
C ALA A 197 21.44 16.21 -4.77
N THR A 198 21.86 17.06 -5.71
CA THR A 198 22.44 18.39 -5.46
C THR A 198 21.43 19.54 -5.41
N SER A 199 20.12 19.27 -5.54
CA SER A 199 19.10 20.31 -5.48
C SER A 199 18.84 20.77 -4.04
N ALA A 200 18.78 22.09 -3.83
CA ALA A 200 18.38 22.66 -2.55
C ALA A 200 17.02 22.08 -2.15
N ALA A 201 17.00 21.29 -1.07
CA ALA A 201 15.77 20.70 -0.55
C ALA A 201 14.77 21.83 -0.24
N GLU A 202 13.65 21.86 -0.95
CA GLU A 202 12.58 22.79 -0.64
C GLU A 202 11.96 22.42 0.71
N GLU A 203 11.35 23.39 1.38
CA GLU A 203 10.76 23.13 2.68
C GLU A 203 9.56 22.17 2.53
N TYR A 204 9.64 21.02 3.21
CA TYR A 204 8.57 20.02 3.24
C TYR A 204 7.21 20.67 3.53
N VAL A 205 6.25 20.47 2.62
CA VAL A 205 4.96 21.20 2.58
C VAL A 205 4.17 21.07 3.90
N LEU A 206 4.32 19.95 4.60
CA LEU A 206 3.60 19.68 5.85
C LEU A 206 4.44 19.86 7.11
N LYS A 207 5.60 20.53 7.04
CA LYS A 207 6.46 20.77 8.21
C LYS A 207 5.70 21.45 9.35
N SER A 208 4.82 22.40 9.04
CA SER A 208 3.97 23.11 10.02
C SER A 208 2.84 22.25 10.61
N LYS A 209 2.53 21.10 10.01
CA LYS A 209 1.49 20.16 10.42
C LYS A 209 2.04 18.93 11.15
N GLN A 210 3.35 18.86 11.36
CA GLN A 210 3.97 17.74 12.09
C GLN A 210 3.50 17.70 13.54
N LEU A 211 3.02 16.53 13.97
CA LEU A 211 2.67 16.28 15.37
C LEU A 211 3.94 16.19 16.21
N LYS A 212 4.21 17.21 17.03
CA LYS A 212 5.37 17.30 17.93
C LYS A 212 4.96 17.63 19.36
N GLY A 213 5.77 17.18 20.32
CA GLY A 213 5.59 17.47 21.75
C GLY A 213 4.20 17.09 22.28
N LEU A 214 3.53 18.03 22.92
CA LEU A 214 2.21 17.79 23.54
C LEU A 214 1.11 17.42 22.54
N SER A 215 1.21 17.83 21.28
CA SER A 215 0.22 17.46 20.25
C SER A 215 0.27 15.97 19.93
N LEU A 216 1.48 15.38 19.93
CA LEU A 216 1.69 13.94 19.74
C LEU A 216 1.16 13.15 20.93
N VAL A 217 1.39 13.61 22.16
CA VAL A 217 0.87 12.97 23.38
C VAL A 217 -0.66 12.97 23.37
N LYS A 218 -1.30 14.10 23.07
CA LYS A 218 -2.76 14.20 22.95
C LYS A 218 -3.32 13.30 21.84
N PHE A 219 -2.61 13.19 20.72
CA PHE A 219 -2.98 12.27 19.65
C PHE A 219 -2.92 10.82 20.12
N GLY A 220 -1.81 10.41 20.75
CA GLY A 220 -1.63 9.06 21.28
C GLY A 220 -2.67 8.68 22.33
N GLU A 221 -2.98 9.60 23.26
CA GLU A 221 -4.02 9.40 24.28
C GLU A 221 -5.40 9.18 23.64
N ARG A 222 -5.78 10.02 22.66
CA ARG A 222 -7.05 9.88 21.95
C ARG A 222 -7.12 8.58 21.15
N LEU A 223 -6.05 8.22 20.46
CA LEU A 223 -5.96 6.99 19.70
C LEU A 223 -6.09 5.77 20.62
N ALA A 224 -5.39 5.76 21.76
CA ALA A 224 -5.49 4.69 22.74
C ALA A 224 -6.90 4.60 23.35
N SER A 225 -7.49 5.74 23.72
CA SER A 225 -8.86 5.80 24.21
C SER A 225 -9.87 5.27 23.20
N ASP A 226 -9.75 5.64 21.93
CA ASP A 226 -10.59 5.10 20.85
C ASP A 226 -10.35 3.58 20.68
N MET A 227 -9.11 3.10 20.69
CA MET A 227 -8.83 1.66 20.60
C MET A 227 -9.42 0.85 21.77
N LEU A 228 -9.44 1.41 22.99
CA LEU A 228 -9.97 0.73 24.18
C LEU A 228 -11.50 0.81 24.29
N THR A 229 -12.11 1.89 23.81
CA THR A 229 -13.54 2.16 24.02
C THR A 229 -14.41 1.85 22.80
N ARG A 230 -13.84 1.84 21.59
CA ARG A 230 -14.59 1.60 20.36
C ARG A 230 -14.72 0.10 20.07
N PRO A 231 -15.82 -0.32 19.41
CA PRO A 231 -15.92 -1.68 18.89
C PRO A 231 -14.77 -1.98 17.92
N LYS A 232 -14.37 -3.26 17.86
CA LYS A 232 -13.38 -3.72 16.89
C LYS A 232 -13.83 -3.37 15.47
N PRO A 233 -12.97 -2.74 14.64
CA PRO A 233 -13.28 -2.48 13.25
C PRO A 233 -13.64 -3.77 12.51
N VAL A 234 -14.66 -3.71 11.67
CA VAL A 234 -15.03 -4.82 10.78
C VAL A 234 -14.69 -4.43 9.36
N THR A 235 -13.90 -5.27 8.69
CA THR A 235 -13.56 -5.07 7.28
C THR A 235 -14.68 -5.62 6.40
N LYS A 236 -15.12 -4.82 5.43
CA LYS A 236 -16.09 -5.21 4.40
C LYS A 236 -15.64 -4.68 3.05
N THR A 237 -15.99 -5.40 2.00
CA THR A 237 -15.79 -4.92 0.63
C THR A 237 -17.09 -4.30 0.13
N ILE A 238 -16.99 -3.11 -0.48
CA ILE A 238 -18.12 -2.45 -1.14
C ILE A 238 -17.91 -2.60 -2.64
N TYR A 239 -18.83 -3.29 -3.30
CA TYR A 239 -18.88 -3.39 -4.76
C TYR A 239 -19.63 -2.17 -5.32
N LEU A 240 -18.93 -1.38 -6.15
CA LEU A 240 -19.50 -0.27 -6.91
C LEU A 240 -19.57 -0.62 -8.39
N PRO A 241 -20.78 -0.74 -8.98
CA PRO A 241 -20.94 -0.93 -10.42
C PRO A 241 -20.41 0.25 -11.23
N GLU A 242 -19.95 0.00 -12.46
CA GLU A 242 -19.49 1.03 -13.40
C GLU A 242 -20.57 2.10 -13.67
N SER A 243 -21.84 1.68 -13.78
CA SER A 243 -22.97 2.60 -13.96
C SER A 243 -23.15 3.58 -12.80
N VAL A 244 -22.82 3.16 -11.57
CA VAL A 244 -22.84 4.03 -10.39
C VAL A 244 -21.65 4.98 -10.42
N MET A 245 -20.46 4.49 -10.78
CA MET A 245 -19.27 5.32 -10.93
C MET A 245 -19.47 6.41 -11.99
N GLY A 246 -20.09 6.08 -13.13
CA GLY A 246 -20.45 7.05 -14.17
C GLY A 246 -21.39 8.15 -13.66
N LYS A 247 -22.38 7.80 -12.83
CA LYS A 247 -23.27 8.81 -12.20
C LYS A 247 -22.53 9.71 -11.22
N LEU A 248 -21.62 9.14 -10.42
CA LEU A 248 -20.78 9.92 -9.51
C LEU A 248 -19.88 10.89 -10.27
N ARG A 249 -19.33 10.46 -11.41
CA ARG A 249 -18.56 11.33 -12.31
C ARG A 249 -19.36 12.54 -12.77
N VAL A 250 -20.51 12.28 -13.40
CA VAL A 250 -21.37 13.34 -13.96
C VAL A 250 -21.77 14.33 -12.88
N LYS A 251 -22.08 13.84 -11.67
CA LYS A 251 -22.38 14.71 -10.53
C LYS A 251 -21.18 15.56 -10.12
N ALA A 252 -20.00 14.95 -9.97
CA ALA A 252 -18.80 15.66 -9.57
C ALA A 252 -18.39 16.73 -10.59
N GLU A 253 -18.48 16.44 -11.89
CA GLU A 253 -18.19 17.41 -12.96
C GLU A 253 -19.21 18.54 -12.98
N ALA A 254 -20.50 18.25 -12.79
CA ALA A 254 -21.55 19.28 -12.69
C ALA A 254 -21.33 20.22 -11.49
N ASP A 255 -20.92 19.68 -10.34
CA ASP A 255 -20.57 20.47 -9.15
C ASP A 255 -19.43 21.46 -9.46
N LEU A 256 -18.45 21.07 -10.28
CA LEU A 256 -17.34 21.95 -10.69
C LEU A 256 -17.78 23.07 -11.64
N CYS A 257 -18.65 22.77 -12.61
CA CYS A 257 -19.18 23.77 -13.54
C CYS A 257 -20.05 24.84 -12.86
N THR A 258 -20.80 24.48 -11.82
CA THR A 258 -21.66 25.44 -11.11
C THR A 258 -20.88 26.41 -10.24
N SER A 259 -19.74 25.98 -9.69
CA SER A 259 -18.84 26.84 -8.93
C SER A 259 -18.03 27.77 -9.82
N SER A 260 -17.58 27.32 -10.99
CA SER A 260 -16.81 28.17 -11.91
C SER A 260 -17.57 29.38 -12.42
N ASN A 261 -18.91 29.32 -12.42
CA ASN A 261 -19.80 30.39 -12.85
C ASN A 261 -20.21 31.36 -11.72
N LYS A 262 -19.92 31.05 -10.45
CA LYS A 262 -20.28 31.90 -9.30
C LYS A 262 -19.20 32.91 -8.91
N ASP A 263 -17.96 32.66 -9.29
CA ASP A 263 -16.83 33.57 -9.03
C ASP A 263 -16.74 34.71 -10.07
N ASP A 264 -17.57 34.68 -11.12
CA ASP A 264 -17.57 35.66 -12.22
C ASP A 264 -18.62 36.76 -11.99
N ASN A 265 -18.31 37.70 -11.09
CA ASN A 265 -18.89 39.05 -11.09
C ASN A 265 -17.95 40.09 -11.76
N ASP A 266 -16.85 39.65 -12.39
CA ASP A 266 -15.98 40.51 -13.19
C ASP A 266 -16.27 40.30 -14.68
N ASN A 267 -16.71 41.37 -15.32
CA ASN A 267 -16.96 41.47 -16.75
C ASN A 267 -15.63 41.40 -17.52
N ASP A 268 -15.16 40.20 -17.87
CA ASP A 268 -14.15 40.04 -18.91
C ASP A 268 -14.64 39.11 -20.03
N ASP A 269 -14.93 39.71 -21.18
CA ASP A 269 -15.42 39.11 -22.42
C ASP A 269 -14.31 38.36 -23.18
N THR A 270 -13.51 37.55 -22.50
CA THR A 270 -12.56 36.63 -23.15
C THR A 270 -13.13 35.22 -23.19
N MET A 271 -13.73 34.89 -24.35
CA MET A 271 -14.33 33.59 -24.69
C MET A 271 -13.27 32.48 -24.87
N GLY A 272 -12.49 32.20 -23.82
CA GLY A 272 -11.80 30.92 -23.65
C GLY A 272 -12.75 29.95 -22.97
N LYS A 273 -13.02 28.77 -23.56
CA LYS A 273 -13.71 27.68 -22.85
C LYS A 273 -12.92 27.39 -21.56
N LYS A 274 -13.43 27.83 -20.41
CA LYS A 274 -12.84 27.55 -19.09
C LYS A 274 -12.87 26.03 -18.92
N GLU A 275 -11.72 25.38 -19.06
CA GLU A 275 -11.63 23.92 -19.00
C GLU A 275 -12.00 23.46 -17.60
N ILE A 276 -12.88 22.45 -17.52
CA ILE A 276 -13.27 21.84 -16.25
C ILE A 276 -12.01 21.18 -15.67
N PRO A 277 -11.64 21.50 -14.41
CA PRO A 277 -10.50 20.87 -13.77
C PRO A 277 -10.64 19.35 -13.76
N PHE A 278 -9.60 18.64 -14.20
CA PHE A 278 -9.61 17.18 -14.24
C PHE A 278 -9.63 16.58 -12.83
N ILE A 279 -10.51 15.60 -12.60
CA ILE A 279 -10.60 14.77 -11.39
C ILE A 279 -10.62 13.29 -11.78
N SER A 280 -9.95 12.43 -10.99
CA SER A 280 -9.91 10.99 -11.25
C SER A 280 -11.02 10.23 -10.52
N ASP A 281 -11.24 8.94 -10.87
CA ASP A 281 -12.11 8.05 -10.09
C ASP A 281 -11.64 7.92 -8.64
N GLY A 282 -10.32 7.86 -8.42
CA GLY A 282 -9.73 7.81 -7.09
C GLY A 282 -10.07 9.06 -6.26
N ASP A 283 -10.06 10.23 -6.88
CA ASP A 283 -10.44 11.50 -6.23
C ASP A 283 -11.93 11.49 -5.83
N ILE A 284 -12.80 11.03 -6.73
CA ILE A 284 -14.26 10.97 -6.49
C ILE A 284 -14.61 9.93 -5.42
N LEU A 285 -13.99 8.74 -5.47
CA LEU A 285 -14.20 7.68 -4.47
C LEU A 285 -13.68 8.10 -3.10
N THR A 286 -12.53 8.78 -3.05
CA THR A 286 -11.98 9.38 -1.83
C THR A 286 -12.97 10.40 -1.25
N ALA A 287 -13.46 11.30 -2.09
CA ALA A 287 -14.40 12.32 -1.68
C ALA A 287 -15.71 11.71 -1.14
N LEU A 288 -16.25 10.69 -1.82
CA LEU A 288 -17.42 9.95 -1.37
C LEU A 288 -17.18 9.27 -0.02
N ALA A 289 -16.07 8.55 0.14
CA ALA A 289 -15.75 7.82 1.36
C ALA A 289 -15.64 8.76 2.57
N LEU A 290 -14.94 9.88 2.39
CA LEU A 290 -14.75 10.89 3.44
C LEU A 290 -16.05 11.63 3.76
N HIS A 291 -16.93 11.84 2.77
CA HIS A 291 -18.28 12.37 2.99
C HIS A 291 -19.16 11.40 3.80
N CYS A 292 -19.10 10.09 3.50
CA CYS A 292 -19.79 9.06 4.28
C CYS A 292 -19.26 9.02 5.73
N ILE A 293 -17.94 9.05 5.92
CA ILE A 293 -17.32 9.11 7.25
C ILE A 293 -17.83 10.34 8.00
N ALA A 294 -17.74 11.52 7.39
CA ALA A 294 -18.17 12.77 8.01
C ALA A 294 -19.64 12.75 8.44
N SER A 295 -20.51 12.23 7.58
CA SER A 295 -21.95 12.13 7.83
C SER A 295 -22.29 11.11 8.92
N SER A 296 -21.41 10.15 9.18
CA SER A 296 -21.58 9.17 10.27
C SER A 296 -21.15 9.70 11.65
N LEU A 297 -20.44 10.83 11.70
CA LEU A 297 -19.94 11.40 12.94
C LEU A 297 -21.05 12.16 13.67
N PRO A 298 -21.12 12.06 15.01
CA PRO A 298 -22.17 12.73 15.79
C PRO A 298 -22.04 14.26 15.76
N THR A 299 -20.83 14.77 15.51
CA THR A 299 -20.54 16.20 15.42
C THR A 299 -19.54 16.47 14.29
N PRO A 300 -19.74 17.55 13.50
CA PRO A 300 -18.76 17.98 12.51
C PRO A 300 -17.39 18.18 13.15
N ARG A 301 -16.36 17.54 12.59
CA ARG A 301 -14.98 17.62 13.08
C ARG A 301 -14.00 17.53 11.92
N PRO A 302 -12.75 18.01 12.10
CA PRO A 302 -11.73 17.86 11.08
C PRO A 302 -11.44 16.39 10.77
N ILE A 303 -11.22 16.08 9.50
CA ILE A 303 -10.84 14.74 9.04
C ILE A 303 -9.49 14.85 8.31
N THR A 304 -8.59 13.91 8.56
CA THR A 304 -7.33 13.79 7.82
C THR A 304 -7.35 12.48 7.07
N ALA A 305 -7.20 12.55 5.75
CA ALA A 305 -7.03 11.38 4.90
C ALA A 305 -5.54 11.15 4.63
N LEU A 306 -5.08 9.91 4.82
CA LEU A 306 -3.73 9.48 4.47
C LEU A 306 -3.80 8.70 3.16
N HIS A 307 -2.97 9.11 2.20
CA HIS A 307 -2.85 8.51 0.88
C HIS A 307 -1.45 7.91 0.72
N ALA A 308 -1.37 6.64 0.32
CA ALA A 308 -0.12 6.04 -0.11
C ALA A 308 0.11 6.41 -1.59
N MET A 309 1.04 7.32 -1.86
CA MET A 309 1.37 7.79 -3.20
C MET A 309 2.53 7.01 -3.80
N ASN A 310 2.36 6.51 -5.02
CA ASN A 310 3.43 5.82 -5.74
C ASN A 310 4.43 6.83 -6.31
N PHE A 311 5.66 6.80 -5.79
CA PHE A 311 6.72 7.73 -6.15
C PHE A 311 7.53 7.29 -7.40
N ARG A 312 7.32 6.06 -7.90
CA ARG A 312 8.01 5.58 -9.13
C ARG A 312 7.78 6.50 -10.33
N PHE A 313 6.61 7.12 -10.41
CA PHE A 313 6.23 8.03 -11.48
C PHE A 313 6.60 9.49 -11.21
N ARG A 314 7.39 9.76 -10.17
CA ARG A 314 7.81 11.10 -9.75
C ARG A 314 9.33 11.29 -9.75
N LEU A 315 10.09 10.20 -9.76
CA LEU A 315 11.53 10.21 -9.91
C LEU A 315 11.91 10.09 -11.40
N PRO A 316 12.51 11.12 -12.03
CA PRO A 316 12.89 11.08 -13.45
C PRO A 316 13.77 9.87 -13.81
N SER A 317 14.62 9.44 -12.89
CA SER A 317 15.47 8.26 -13.04
C SER A 317 14.68 6.97 -13.22
N LEU A 318 13.56 6.81 -12.50
CA LEU A 318 12.71 5.62 -12.58
C LEU A 318 11.71 5.69 -13.72
N ILE A 319 11.17 6.88 -14.04
CA ILE A 319 10.24 7.08 -15.16
C ILE A 319 10.90 6.67 -16.49
N ASN A 320 12.18 7.01 -16.65
CA ASN A 320 12.93 6.74 -17.88
C ASN A 320 13.65 5.39 -17.87
N ALA A 321 13.57 4.63 -16.76
CA ALA A 321 14.24 3.35 -16.66
C ALA A 321 13.53 2.29 -17.52
N LYS A 322 14.32 1.47 -18.21
CA LYS A 322 13.82 0.33 -18.98
C LYS A 322 13.66 -0.89 -18.06
N GLY A 323 12.74 -0.82 -17.10
CA GLY A 323 12.49 -1.90 -16.15
C GLY A 323 11.45 -1.55 -15.10
N VAL A 324 11.24 -2.44 -14.14
CA VAL A 324 10.31 -2.26 -13.03
C VAL A 324 11.05 -2.34 -11.70
N TYR A 325 10.84 -1.33 -10.85
CA TYR A 325 11.28 -1.36 -9.46
C TYR A 325 10.22 -2.04 -8.58
N LEU A 326 10.52 -3.18 -7.97
CA LEU A 326 9.55 -3.97 -7.20
C LEU A 326 9.41 -3.53 -5.73
N SER A 327 10.52 -3.20 -5.07
CA SER A 327 10.56 -2.74 -3.66
C SER A 327 9.69 -1.51 -3.41
N ASN A 328 9.41 -1.22 -2.13
CA ASN A 328 8.51 -0.13 -1.75
C ASN A 328 8.96 1.22 -2.29
N MET A 329 8.01 1.95 -2.86
CA MET A 329 8.21 3.31 -3.34
C MET A 329 6.96 4.13 -3.05
N LEU A 330 6.58 4.15 -1.78
CA LEU A 330 5.38 4.83 -1.28
C LEU A 330 5.76 5.99 -0.38
N VAL A 331 5.18 7.16 -0.65
CA VAL A 331 5.23 8.32 0.24
C VAL A 331 3.82 8.57 0.77
N ALA A 332 3.70 8.87 2.07
CA ALA A 332 2.44 9.24 2.67
C ALA A 332 2.12 10.70 2.35
N CYS A 333 1.00 10.94 1.67
CA CYS A 333 0.45 12.27 1.43
C CYS A 333 -0.84 12.45 2.23
N PHE A 334 -1.15 13.69 2.61
CA PHE A 334 -2.25 13.98 3.53
C PHE A 334 -3.21 15.01 2.94
N THR A 335 -4.50 14.72 3.02
CA THR A 335 -5.55 15.70 2.73
C THR A 335 -6.24 16.09 4.04
N PHE A 336 -6.29 17.39 4.35
CA PHE A 336 -6.87 17.91 5.60
C PHE A 336 -8.20 18.58 5.32
N LEU A 337 -9.25 18.13 5.99
CA LEU A 337 -10.61 18.62 5.79
C LEU A 337 -11.11 19.32 7.03
N GLY A 338 -11.56 20.56 6.85
CA GLY A 338 -12.28 21.29 7.89
C GLY A 338 -13.70 20.74 8.10
N PRO A 339 -14.34 21.03 9.26
CA PRO A 339 -15.69 20.56 9.55
C PRO A 339 -16.74 20.96 8.49
N ALA A 340 -16.60 22.16 7.91
CA ALA A 340 -17.53 22.70 6.91
C ALA A 340 -17.39 22.07 5.51
N MET A 341 -16.20 21.59 5.15
CA MET A 341 -15.95 21.00 3.84
C MET A 341 -16.53 19.59 3.73
N SER A 342 -16.76 18.94 4.87
CA SER A 342 -17.25 17.57 4.96
C SER A 342 -18.68 17.36 4.45
N THR A 343 -19.46 18.43 4.34
CA THR A 343 -20.83 18.45 3.76
C THR A 343 -20.90 19.18 2.41
N GLY A 344 -19.77 19.51 1.80
CA GLY A 344 -19.70 20.26 0.54
C GLY A 344 -20.05 19.43 -0.70
N PRO A 345 -20.10 20.06 -1.90
CA PRO A 345 -20.30 19.36 -3.17
C PRO A 345 -19.21 18.33 -3.43
N LEU A 346 -19.58 17.21 -4.06
CA LEU A 346 -18.68 16.07 -4.29
C LEU A 346 -17.52 16.48 -5.19
N GLY A 347 -17.80 17.23 -6.25
CA GLY A 347 -16.79 17.68 -7.21
C GLY A 347 -15.74 18.59 -6.59
N GLN A 348 -16.16 19.55 -5.76
CA GLN A 348 -15.24 20.46 -5.08
C GLN A 348 -14.28 19.74 -4.16
N PHE A 349 -14.78 18.72 -3.47
CA PHE A 349 -13.95 17.93 -2.59
C PHE A 349 -12.99 17.01 -3.36
N ALA A 350 -13.45 16.36 -4.43
CA ALA A 350 -12.58 15.58 -5.31
C ALA A 350 -11.44 16.45 -5.87
N LEU A 351 -11.76 17.68 -6.29
CA LEU A 351 -10.76 18.64 -6.77
C LEU A 351 -9.78 19.08 -5.67
N HIS A 352 -10.28 19.42 -4.48
CA HIS A 352 -9.44 19.79 -3.35
C HIS A 352 -8.45 18.67 -2.98
N ASN A 353 -8.93 17.43 -2.87
CA ASN A 353 -8.09 16.26 -2.62
C ASN A 353 -6.98 16.16 -3.68
N ARG A 354 -7.34 16.26 -4.95
CA ARG A 354 -6.38 16.20 -6.05
C ARG A 354 -5.30 17.27 -5.95
N GLN A 355 -5.71 18.52 -5.75
CA GLN A 355 -4.78 19.66 -5.66
C GLN A 355 -3.81 19.48 -4.49
N THR A 356 -4.32 19.11 -3.31
CA THR A 356 -3.50 18.86 -2.13
C THR A 356 -2.51 17.71 -2.33
N LEU A 357 -2.91 16.65 -3.05
CA LEU A 357 -2.00 15.56 -3.39
C LEU A 357 -0.95 16.01 -4.41
N LEU A 358 -1.31 16.80 -5.43
CA LEU A 358 -0.36 17.30 -6.42
C LEU A 358 0.70 18.22 -5.82
N GLU A 359 0.33 19.06 -4.85
CA GLU A 359 1.26 19.91 -4.11
C GLU A 359 2.32 19.10 -3.34
N GLN A 360 1.92 17.95 -2.80
CA GLN A 360 2.79 17.02 -2.07
C GLN A 360 3.53 16.04 -2.98
N ALA A 361 3.17 15.95 -4.27
CA ALA A 361 3.71 14.94 -5.20
C ALA A 361 4.99 15.38 -5.92
N THR A 362 5.58 16.52 -5.55
CA THR A 362 6.78 17.06 -6.20
C THR A 362 8.04 16.59 -5.50
N GLU A 363 9.03 16.14 -6.26
CA GLU A 363 10.30 15.59 -5.75
C GLU A 363 10.97 16.50 -4.71
N ALA A 364 10.91 17.82 -4.90
CA ALA A 364 11.51 18.78 -3.98
C ALA A 364 10.77 18.95 -2.63
N LYS A 365 9.49 18.55 -2.56
CA LYS A 365 8.59 18.86 -1.44
C LYS A 365 8.03 17.63 -0.70
N SER A 366 8.32 16.43 -1.19
CA SER A 366 7.85 15.15 -0.66
C SER A 366 8.74 14.59 0.44
#